data_AF-A0A377DHW3-F1
#
_entry.id   AF-A0A377DHW3-F1
#
_cell.length_a   1.000
_cell.length_b   1.000
_cell.length_c   1.000
_cell.angle_alpha   90.00
_cell.angle_beta   90.00
_cell.angle_gamma   90.00
#
_symmetry.space_group_name_H-M   'P 1'
#
loop_
_entity.id
_entity.type
_entity.pdbx_description
1 polymer ?
#
loop_
_entity_poly.entity_id
_entity_poly.type
_entity_poly.pdbx_seq_one_letter_code
_entity_poly.pdbx_strand_id
1 'polypeptide(L)'
;MTQANLSETLFKPRFKHPETSTLVRRFNHGAQPPVQSALDGKTIPHWYRMINRLMWIWRGIDPREILDVQARIVMSDAERTDDDLYDTVIGYRGGNWIYEWATQAMVWQQKACAEEDPQLSGRHWLHAATLYNIAAYPHLKGDDLAEQAQALSNRAYEEAAQRLPGTMRQMEFTVPGGAPITGFLHMPKGDGPFPTVLMCGGLDAMQTDYYSLYERYFAPRGHCRC
;
A
#
# COMPACT_ATOMS: atom_id res chain seq x y z
N MET A 1 -24.16 -23.51 -25.25
CA MET A 1 -22.79 -23.08 -24.90
C MET A 1 -22.33 -22.13 -25.99
N THR A 2 -22.26 -20.84 -25.70
CA THR A 2 -21.82 -19.81 -26.67
C THR A 2 -20.31 -19.98 -26.91
N GLN A 3 -19.95 -20.19 -28.17
CA GLN A 3 -18.57 -20.41 -28.62
C GLN A 3 -17.79 -19.11 -28.44
N ALA A 4 -16.70 -19.12 -27.67
CA ALA A 4 -15.89 -17.93 -27.42
C ALA A 4 -15.33 -17.38 -28.73
N ASN A 5 -15.55 -16.09 -28.99
CA ASN A 5 -15.15 -15.43 -30.22
C ASN A 5 -13.62 -15.28 -30.26
N LEU A 6 -12.97 -16.00 -31.17
CA LEU A 6 -11.49 -16.06 -31.29
C LEU A 6 -10.87 -14.67 -31.52
N SER A 7 -11.59 -13.77 -32.19
CA SER A 7 -11.16 -12.40 -32.44
C SER A 7 -11.08 -11.57 -31.15
N GLU A 8 -12.03 -11.75 -30.22
CA GLU A 8 -12.00 -11.07 -28.91
C GLU A 8 -10.82 -11.53 -28.05
N THR A 9 -10.43 -12.81 -28.19
CA THR A 9 -9.28 -13.37 -27.46
C THR A 9 -7.94 -12.90 -28.06
N LEU A 10 -7.84 -12.82 -29.39
CA LEU A 10 -6.61 -12.46 -30.11
C LEU A 10 -6.28 -10.96 -30.05
N PHE A 11 -7.30 -10.10 -30.06
CA PHE A 11 -7.13 -8.64 -30.07
C PHE A 11 -7.32 -7.98 -28.70
N LYS A 12 -7.48 -8.77 -27.63
CA LYS A 12 -7.53 -8.22 -26.26
C LYS A 12 -6.19 -7.52 -25.97
N PRO A 13 -6.18 -6.23 -25.62
CA PRO A 13 -4.94 -5.52 -25.31
C PRO A 13 -4.19 -6.25 -24.20
N ARG A 14 -3.06 -6.87 -24.54
CA ARG A 14 -2.15 -7.46 -23.56
C ARG A 14 -1.18 -6.38 -23.17
N PHE A 15 -1.52 -5.64 -22.12
CA PHE A 15 -0.59 -4.71 -21.50
C PHE A 15 0.56 -5.53 -20.90
N LYS A 16 1.76 -5.38 -21.48
CA LYS A 16 2.99 -5.90 -20.89
C LYS A 16 3.50 -4.84 -19.92
N HIS A 17 3.02 -4.89 -18.69
CA HIS A 17 3.62 -4.11 -17.61
C HIS A 17 4.98 -4.73 -17.26
N PRO A 18 6.08 -3.97 -17.26
CA PRO A 18 7.35 -4.45 -16.74
C PRO A 18 7.17 -4.85 -15.27
N GLU A 19 7.82 -5.93 -14.86
CA GLU A 19 7.78 -6.36 -13.46
C GLU A 19 8.69 -5.44 -12.62
N THR A 20 8.27 -5.13 -11.39
CA THR A 20 8.87 -4.10 -10.53
C THR A 20 10.39 -4.21 -10.38
N SER A 21 10.94 -5.43 -10.24
CA SER A 21 12.39 -5.60 -10.06
C SER A 21 13.22 -5.18 -11.29
N THR A 22 12.61 -5.12 -12.47
CA THR A 22 13.28 -4.73 -13.73
C THR A 22 13.38 -3.22 -13.95
N LEU A 23 12.64 -2.42 -13.18
CA LEU A 23 12.49 -0.98 -13.43
C LEU A 23 13.75 -0.18 -13.11
N VAL A 24 14.54 -0.65 -12.14
CA VAL A 24 15.77 0.03 -11.71
C VAL A 24 16.98 -0.79 -12.14
N ARG A 25 17.73 -0.28 -13.12
CA ARG A 25 19.00 -0.90 -13.55
C ARG A 25 20.06 -0.73 -12.47
N ARG A 26 20.43 -1.82 -11.81
CA ARG A 26 21.56 -1.83 -10.85
C ARG A 26 22.86 -2.11 -11.59
N PHE A 27 23.76 -1.13 -11.62
CA PHE A 27 25.09 -1.28 -12.24
C PHE A 27 26.10 -2.04 -11.37
N ASN A 28 25.80 -2.28 -10.09
CA ASN A 28 26.62 -3.06 -9.18
C ASN A 28 25.78 -4.16 -8.50
N HIS A 29 26.18 -5.42 -8.72
CA HIS A 29 25.56 -6.62 -8.11
C HIS A 29 26.31 -7.08 -6.85
N GLY A 30 27.22 -6.25 -6.30
CA GLY A 30 27.95 -6.61 -5.09
C GLY A 30 26.98 -6.95 -3.95
N ALA A 31 27.30 -8.01 -3.20
CA ALA A 31 26.50 -8.46 -2.07
C ALA A 31 26.31 -7.30 -1.08
N GLN A 32 25.09 -6.75 -1.04
CA GLN A 32 24.74 -5.77 -0.02
C GLN A 32 24.62 -6.50 1.31
N PRO A 33 25.17 -5.93 2.41
CA PRO A 33 24.99 -6.52 3.72
C PRO A 33 23.48 -6.63 4.04
N PRO A 34 23.02 -7.74 4.63
CA PRO A 34 21.61 -7.90 4.95
C PRO A 34 21.18 -6.81 5.93
N VAL A 35 20.06 -6.17 5.64
CA VAL A 35 19.48 -5.12 6.48
C VAL A 35 18.53 -5.76 7.48
N GLN A 36 18.56 -5.27 8.73
CA GLN A 36 17.59 -5.63 9.75
C GLN A 36 17.22 -4.39 10.57
N SER A 37 16.04 -3.84 10.32
CA SER A 37 15.44 -2.72 11.05
C SER A 37 14.00 -3.05 11.42
N ALA A 38 13.59 -2.70 12.64
CA ALA A 38 12.19 -2.80 13.04
C ALA A 38 11.31 -1.78 12.30
N LEU A 39 11.89 -0.64 11.91
CA LEU A 39 11.18 0.46 11.26
C LEU A 39 11.25 0.37 9.73
N ASP A 40 12.40 0.00 9.19
CA ASP A 40 12.67 0.02 7.74
C ASP A 40 12.56 -1.38 7.11
N GLY A 41 12.32 -2.41 7.92
CA GLY A 41 12.16 -3.79 7.47
C GLY A 41 13.48 -4.55 7.41
N LYS A 42 13.42 -5.74 6.82
CA LYS A 42 14.58 -6.64 6.73
C LYS A 42 14.72 -7.27 5.37
N THR A 43 15.95 -7.57 5.00
CA THR A 43 16.27 -8.48 3.90
C THR A 43 15.81 -9.87 4.29
N ILE A 44 14.90 -10.46 3.51
CA ILE A 44 14.49 -11.85 3.64
C ILE A 44 15.05 -12.62 2.43
N PRO A 45 15.68 -13.80 2.62
CA PRO A 45 16.12 -14.63 1.50
C PRO A 45 14.99 -14.86 0.50
N HIS A 46 15.31 -14.80 -0.79
CA HIS A 46 14.38 -15.01 -1.90
C HIS A 46 13.26 -13.96 -2.06
N TRP A 47 13.42 -12.77 -1.48
CA TRP A 47 12.52 -11.64 -1.74
C TRP A 47 13.32 -10.48 -2.34
N TYR A 48 12.83 -9.92 -3.45
CA TYR A 48 13.33 -8.68 -4.03
C TYR A 48 13.07 -7.50 -3.08
N ARG A 49 11.84 -7.42 -2.56
CA ARG A 49 11.39 -6.39 -1.61
C ARG A 49 11.96 -6.62 -0.22
N MET A 50 12.38 -5.54 0.46
CA MET A 50 12.56 -5.60 1.92
C MET A 50 11.20 -5.80 2.58
N ILE A 51 11.10 -6.79 3.46
CA ILE A 51 9.82 -7.19 4.04
C ILE A 51 9.73 -6.64 5.47
N ASN A 52 8.66 -5.91 5.76
CA ASN A 52 8.42 -5.32 7.08
C ASN A 52 7.09 -5.79 7.70
N ARG A 53 6.98 -7.10 7.97
CA ARG A 53 5.78 -7.69 8.58
C ARG A 53 5.40 -7.01 9.90
N LEU A 54 6.39 -6.65 10.73
CA LEU A 54 6.14 -6.03 12.02
C LEU A 54 5.45 -4.66 11.86
N MET A 55 5.93 -3.84 10.94
CA MET A 55 5.31 -2.55 10.64
C MET A 55 3.90 -2.72 10.05
N TRP A 56 3.68 -3.68 9.15
CA TRP A 56 2.35 -3.95 8.61
C TRP A 56 1.36 -4.41 9.68
N ILE A 57 1.81 -5.24 10.63
CA ILE A 57 1.02 -5.65 11.80
C ILE A 57 0.69 -4.44 12.68
N TRP A 58 1.69 -3.59 12.96
CA TRP A 58 1.49 -2.39 13.76
C TRP A 58 0.51 -1.40 13.10
N ARG A 59 0.49 -1.35 11.77
CA ARG A 59 -0.47 -0.55 10.98
C ARG A 59 -1.89 -1.13 10.98
N GLY A 60 -2.07 -2.40 11.35
CA GLY A 60 -3.38 -3.02 11.58
C GLY A 60 -3.66 -4.30 10.80
N ILE A 61 -2.70 -4.82 10.02
CA ILE A 61 -2.91 -6.05 9.24
C ILE A 61 -2.71 -7.30 10.11
N ASP A 62 -3.62 -8.26 10.03
CA ASP A 62 -3.49 -9.53 10.75
C ASP A 62 -2.27 -10.32 10.21
N PRO A 63 -1.39 -10.86 11.07
CA PRO A 63 -0.23 -11.62 10.62
C PRO A 63 -0.60 -12.83 9.75
N ARG A 64 -1.76 -13.47 9.99
CA ARG A 64 -2.23 -14.60 9.16
C ARG A 64 -2.55 -14.14 7.75
N GLU A 65 -3.19 -12.98 7.61
CA GLU A 65 -3.49 -12.41 6.30
C GLU A 65 -2.22 -12.06 5.52
N ILE A 66 -1.20 -11.51 6.18
CA ILE A 66 0.11 -11.27 5.56
C ILE A 66 0.69 -12.59 5.03
N LEU A 67 0.65 -13.65 5.85
CA LEU A 67 1.19 -14.95 5.48
C LEU A 67 0.37 -15.61 4.36
N ASP A 68 -0.95 -15.46 4.37
CA ASP A 68 -1.82 -16.01 3.33
C ASP A 68 -1.54 -15.37 1.97
N VAL A 69 -1.37 -14.04 1.91
CA VAL A 69 -0.99 -13.34 0.68
C VAL A 69 0.41 -13.76 0.23
N GLN A 70 1.38 -13.78 1.14
CA GLN A 70 2.75 -14.18 0.81
C GLN A 70 2.83 -15.65 0.36
N ALA A 71 2.02 -16.53 0.92
CA ALA A 71 1.94 -17.93 0.50
C ALA A 71 1.47 -18.05 -0.96
N ARG A 72 0.45 -17.27 -1.39
CA ARG A 72 0.01 -17.26 -2.80
C ARG A 72 1.10 -16.80 -3.76
N ILE A 73 1.92 -15.84 -3.35
CA ILE A 73 3.08 -15.36 -4.12
C ILE A 73 4.14 -16.46 -4.23
N VAL A 74 4.52 -17.08 -3.11
CA VAL A 74 5.55 -18.11 -3.05
C VAL A 74 5.13 -19.36 -3.83
N MET A 75 3.88 -19.79 -3.70
CA MET A 75 3.36 -21.02 -4.31
C MET A 75 3.00 -20.87 -5.79
N SER A 76 3.21 -19.71 -6.40
CA SER A 76 2.92 -19.52 -7.82
C SER A 76 3.93 -20.24 -8.70
N ASP A 77 3.43 -20.99 -9.68
CA ASP A 77 4.23 -21.61 -10.75
C ASP A 77 4.37 -20.69 -11.99
N ALA A 78 3.90 -19.45 -11.90
CA ALA A 78 4.01 -18.50 -12.99
C ALA A 78 5.47 -18.04 -13.18
N GLU A 79 5.79 -17.66 -14.43
CA GLU A 79 7.10 -17.15 -14.82
C GLU A 79 7.51 -15.92 -13.98
N ARG A 80 8.76 -15.92 -13.53
CA ARG A 80 9.38 -14.86 -12.74
C ARG A 80 10.45 -14.15 -13.55
N THR A 81 10.70 -12.88 -13.25
CA THR A 81 11.86 -12.17 -13.78
C THR A 81 13.16 -12.81 -13.28
N ASP A 82 13.16 -13.19 -12.00
CA ASP A 82 14.26 -13.89 -11.34
C ASP A 82 13.66 -15.09 -10.57
N ASP A 83 14.02 -16.30 -11.00
CA ASP A 83 13.49 -17.55 -10.43
C ASP A 83 13.88 -17.73 -8.95
N ASP A 84 14.94 -17.07 -8.47
CA ASP A 84 15.37 -17.10 -7.07
C ASP A 84 14.57 -16.14 -6.18
N LEU A 85 13.75 -15.23 -6.76
CA LEU A 85 13.01 -14.19 -6.05
C LEU A 85 11.50 -14.37 -6.18
N TYR A 86 10.85 -14.78 -5.10
CA TYR A 86 9.44 -15.18 -5.07
C TYR A 86 8.48 -14.10 -5.58
N ASP A 87 8.73 -12.83 -5.24
CA ASP A 87 7.84 -11.69 -5.51
C ASP A 87 8.06 -11.01 -6.87
N THR A 88 8.73 -11.70 -7.81
CA THR A 88 9.05 -11.20 -9.15
C THR A 88 8.24 -11.86 -10.27
N VAL A 89 7.07 -12.43 -9.95
CA VAL A 89 6.15 -13.00 -10.95
C VAL A 89 5.71 -11.95 -11.98
N ILE A 90 5.82 -12.29 -13.27
CA ILE A 90 5.66 -11.38 -14.39
C ILE A 90 4.18 -11.14 -14.74
N GLY A 91 3.81 -9.86 -14.79
CA GLY A 91 2.50 -9.38 -15.23
C GLY A 91 1.42 -9.50 -14.15
N TYR A 92 0.33 -8.77 -14.35
CA TYR A 92 -0.76 -8.67 -13.37
C TYR A 92 -1.65 -9.93 -13.36
N ARG A 93 -1.23 -10.95 -12.59
CA ARG A 93 -1.89 -12.26 -12.48
C ARG A 93 -1.61 -12.91 -11.12
N GLY A 94 -2.23 -14.06 -10.86
CA GLY A 94 -1.98 -14.86 -9.66
C GLY A 94 -0.48 -15.11 -9.42
N GLY A 95 -0.03 -14.84 -8.19
CA GLY A 95 1.36 -14.88 -7.76
C GLY A 95 2.13 -13.55 -7.87
N ASN A 96 1.68 -12.59 -8.68
CA ASN A 96 2.30 -11.27 -8.74
C ASN A 96 2.05 -10.48 -7.45
N TRP A 97 3.10 -9.82 -6.93
CA TRP A 97 3.02 -9.04 -5.68
C TRP A 97 1.83 -8.08 -5.67
N ILE A 98 1.76 -7.21 -6.67
CA ILE A 98 0.75 -6.14 -6.72
C ILE A 98 -0.63 -6.77 -6.85
N TYR A 99 -0.78 -7.78 -7.72
CA TYR A 99 -2.03 -8.50 -7.91
C TYR A 99 -2.55 -9.15 -6.61
N GLU A 100 -1.70 -9.86 -5.88
CA GLU A 100 -2.11 -10.62 -4.70
C GLU A 100 -2.52 -9.71 -3.54
N TRP A 101 -1.76 -8.63 -3.30
CA TRP A 101 -2.09 -7.63 -2.29
C TRP A 101 -3.31 -6.78 -2.68
N ALA A 102 -3.42 -6.35 -3.95
CA ALA A 102 -4.57 -5.59 -4.41
C ALA A 102 -5.86 -6.43 -4.39
N THR A 103 -5.78 -7.72 -4.74
CA THR A 103 -6.93 -8.64 -4.63
C THR A 103 -7.36 -8.81 -3.19
N GLN A 104 -6.42 -8.92 -2.25
CA GLN A 104 -6.73 -8.96 -0.82
C GLN A 104 -7.39 -7.65 -0.35
N ALA A 105 -6.89 -6.50 -0.81
CA ALA A 105 -7.48 -5.19 -0.51
C ALA A 105 -8.92 -5.06 -1.04
N MET A 106 -9.20 -5.58 -2.25
CA MET A 106 -10.53 -5.58 -2.84
C MET A 106 -11.56 -6.33 -1.98
N VAL A 107 -11.17 -7.42 -1.32
CA VAL A 107 -12.06 -8.14 -0.38
C VAL A 107 -12.50 -7.22 0.76
N TRP A 108 -11.58 -6.44 1.32
CA TRP A 108 -11.91 -5.49 2.39
C TRP A 108 -12.68 -4.28 1.91
N GLN A 109 -12.39 -3.79 0.71
CA GLN A 109 -13.18 -2.75 0.07
C GLN A 109 -14.64 -3.21 -0.13
N GLN A 110 -14.86 -4.45 -0.59
CA GLN A 110 -16.21 -5.01 -0.73
C GLN A 110 -16.92 -5.12 0.62
N LYS A 111 -16.23 -5.59 1.67
CA LYS A 111 -16.75 -5.59 3.04
C LYS A 111 -17.10 -4.18 3.52
N ALA A 112 -16.28 -3.18 3.20
CA ALA A 112 -16.52 -1.80 3.59
C ALA A 112 -17.75 -1.20 2.90
N CYS A 113 -17.96 -1.52 1.62
CA CYS A 113 -19.14 -1.11 0.85
C CYS A 113 -20.43 -1.78 1.33
N ALA A 114 -20.36 -3.02 1.83
CA ALA A 114 -21.52 -3.77 2.30
C ALA A 114 -21.83 -3.55 3.78
N GLU A 115 -20.95 -2.89 4.53
CA GLU A 115 -21.10 -2.65 5.96
C GLU A 115 -22.01 -1.46 6.25
N GLU A 116 -23.01 -1.67 7.11
CA GLU A 116 -23.99 -0.64 7.49
C GLU A 116 -23.50 0.24 8.63
N ASP A 117 -22.69 -0.29 9.56
CA ASP A 117 -22.08 0.51 10.62
C ASP A 117 -20.99 1.43 10.02
N PRO A 118 -21.17 2.77 10.05
CA PRO A 118 -20.20 3.69 9.45
C PRO A 118 -18.80 3.53 10.02
N GLN A 119 -18.66 3.30 11.33
CA GLN A 119 -17.34 3.21 11.96
C GLN A 119 -16.64 1.92 11.57
N LEU A 120 -17.37 0.80 11.55
CA LEU A 120 -16.83 -0.48 11.10
C LEU A 120 -16.49 -0.45 9.60
N SER A 121 -17.34 0.16 8.78
CA SER A 121 -17.05 0.44 7.36
C SER A 121 -15.76 1.25 7.21
N GLY A 122 -15.58 2.30 8.02
CA GLY A 122 -14.34 3.08 8.06
C GLY A 122 -13.10 2.25 8.40
N ARG A 123 -13.23 1.27 9.32
CA ARG A 123 -12.13 0.32 9.63
C ARG A 123 -11.81 -0.59 8.46
N HIS A 124 -12.82 -1.12 7.78
CA HIS A 124 -12.62 -1.95 6.58
C HIS A 124 -11.96 -1.15 5.45
N TRP A 125 -12.36 0.11 5.25
CA TRP A 125 -11.72 1.01 4.30
C TRP A 125 -10.27 1.30 4.64
N LEU A 126 -9.94 1.57 5.90
CA LEU A 126 -8.56 1.79 6.34
C LEU A 126 -7.70 0.54 6.13
N HIS A 127 -8.27 -0.64 6.36
CA HIS A 127 -7.61 -1.92 6.12
C HIS A 127 -7.34 -2.13 4.63
N ALA A 128 -8.33 -1.88 3.77
CA ALA A 128 -8.16 -1.92 2.32
C ALA A 128 -7.09 -0.92 1.84
N ALA A 129 -7.10 0.31 2.35
CA ALA A 129 -6.09 1.32 2.03
C ALA A 129 -4.67 0.83 2.36
N THR A 130 -4.49 0.23 3.54
CA THR A 130 -3.19 -0.30 3.98
C THR A 130 -2.72 -1.44 3.06
N LEU A 131 -3.62 -2.34 2.65
CA LEU A 131 -3.27 -3.44 1.73
C LEU A 131 -2.95 -2.94 0.31
N TYR A 132 -3.70 -1.98 -0.22
CA TYR A 132 -3.36 -1.33 -1.48
C TYR A 132 -2.03 -0.60 -1.41
N ASN A 133 -1.70 0.01 -0.27
CA ASN A 133 -0.41 0.62 -0.06
C ASN A 133 0.73 -0.40 -0.12
N ILE A 134 0.57 -1.55 0.56
CA ILE A 134 1.53 -2.66 0.49
C ILE A 134 1.63 -3.20 -0.94
N ALA A 135 0.54 -3.25 -1.70
CA ALA A 135 0.57 -3.62 -3.11
C ALA A 135 1.47 -2.69 -3.93
N ALA A 136 1.41 -1.37 -3.68
CA ALA A 136 2.23 -0.39 -4.39
C ALA A 136 3.69 -0.32 -3.92
N TYR A 137 4.05 -0.94 -2.79
CA TYR A 137 5.40 -0.89 -2.23
C TYR A 137 6.44 -1.56 -3.18
N PRO A 138 7.62 -0.94 -3.43
CA PRO A 138 8.18 0.23 -2.74
C PRO A 138 7.98 1.57 -3.49
N HIS A 139 6.89 1.72 -4.24
CA HIS A 139 6.49 2.97 -4.91
C HIS A 139 7.49 3.45 -5.96
N LEU A 140 8.01 2.53 -6.77
CA LEU A 140 8.95 2.89 -7.84
C LEU A 140 8.23 3.71 -8.91
N LYS A 141 8.80 4.87 -9.23
CA LYS A 141 8.32 5.71 -10.33
C LYS A 141 8.41 4.95 -11.65
N GLY A 142 7.32 4.96 -12.43
CA GLY A 142 7.23 4.23 -13.70
C GLY A 142 6.78 2.77 -13.55
N ASP A 143 6.40 2.33 -12.34
CA ASP A 143 5.61 1.12 -12.13
C ASP A 143 4.12 1.46 -12.25
N ASP A 144 3.55 1.32 -13.45
CA ASP A 144 2.14 1.65 -13.72
C ASP A 144 1.16 0.92 -12.79
N LEU A 145 1.50 -0.30 -12.37
CA LEU A 145 0.65 -1.11 -11.49
C LEU A 145 0.73 -0.60 -10.05
N ALA A 146 1.92 -0.21 -9.59
CA ALA A 146 2.09 0.41 -8.28
C ALA A 146 1.40 1.78 -8.22
N GLU A 147 1.48 2.59 -9.28
CA GLU A 147 0.79 3.88 -9.37
C GLU A 147 -0.73 3.73 -9.27
N GLN A 148 -1.29 2.69 -9.93
CA GLN A 148 -2.72 2.35 -9.80
C GLN A 148 -3.08 1.90 -8.38
N ALA A 149 -2.28 1.01 -7.78
CA ALA A 149 -2.49 0.56 -6.41
C ALA A 149 -2.39 1.72 -5.41
N GLN A 150 -1.48 2.67 -5.62
CA GLN A 150 -1.34 3.88 -4.82
C GLN A 150 -2.58 4.78 -4.93
N ALA A 151 -3.13 4.95 -6.15
CA ALA A 151 -4.38 5.69 -6.33
C ALA A 151 -5.57 5.04 -5.60
N LEU A 152 -5.65 3.70 -5.61
CA LEU A 152 -6.66 2.95 -4.85
C LEU A 152 -6.47 3.10 -3.34
N SER A 153 -5.22 3.07 -2.86
CA SER A 153 -4.86 3.31 -1.47
C SER A 153 -5.35 4.67 -0.98
N ASN A 154 -5.08 5.74 -1.75
CA ASN A 154 -5.53 7.10 -1.41
C ASN A 154 -7.05 7.20 -1.34
N ARG A 155 -7.77 6.66 -2.34
CA ARG A 155 -9.24 6.67 -2.36
C ARG A 155 -9.83 5.91 -1.17
N ALA A 156 -9.31 4.71 -0.88
CA ALA A 156 -9.76 3.93 0.26
C ALA A 156 -9.48 4.66 1.59
N TYR A 157 -8.37 5.40 1.68
CA TYR A 157 -8.06 6.21 2.86
C TYR A 157 -9.01 7.40 3.03
N GLU A 158 -9.39 8.07 1.94
CA GLU A 158 -10.39 9.15 1.96
C GLU A 158 -11.75 8.63 2.47
N GLU A 159 -12.20 7.46 1.98
CA GLU A 159 -13.41 6.81 2.47
C GLU A 159 -13.32 6.43 3.96
N ALA A 160 -12.16 5.97 4.41
CA ALA A 160 -11.92 5.68 5.82
C ALA A 160 -12.00 6.95 6.67
N ALA A 161 -11.32 8.02 6.25
CA ALA A 161 -11.23 9.28 6.98
C ALA A 161 -12.59 9.98 7.17
N GLN A 162 -13.52 9.80 6.24
CA GLN A 162 -14.90 10.32 6.36
C GLN A 162 -15.73 9.61 7.45
N ARG A 163 -15.34 8.37 7.80
CA ARG A 163 -16.11 7.47 8.65
C ARG A 163 -15.51 7.26 10.03
N LEU A 164 -14.20 7.47 10.17
CA LEU A 164 -13.46 7.26 11.41
C LEU A 164 -13.48 8.50 12.32
N PRO A 165 -13.23 8.35 13.64
CA PRO A 165 -13.26 9.46 14.59
C PRO A 165 -12.21 10.54 14.31
N GLY A 166 -12.62 11.80 14.53
CA GLY A 166 -11.80 12.97 14.26
C GLY A 166 -12.20 13.64 12.95
N THR A 167 -11.39 14.56 12.46
CA THR A 167 -11.57 15.14 11.13
C THR A 167 -10.25 15.14 10.39
N MET A 168 -10.29 14.94 9.08
CA MET A 168 -9.14 15.04 8.20
C MET A 168 -9.37 16.21 7.23
N ARG A 169 -8.36 17.07 7.08
CA ARG A 169 -8.34 18.12 6.07
C ARG A 169 -7.10 17.98 5.21
N GLN A 170 -7.30 18.00 3.90
CA GLN A 170 -6.21 18.17 2.96
C GLN A 170 -5.73 19.62 2.99
N MET A 171 -4.42 19.81 3.08
CA MET A 171 -3.76 21.09 3.09
C MET A 171 -2.75 21.15 1.96
N GLU A 172 -2.66 22.30 1.29
CA GLU A 172 -1.65 22.59 0.29
C GLU A 172 -0.61 23.54 0.88
N PHE A 173 0.66 23.19 0.75
CA PHE A 173 1.80 23.97 1.21
C PHE A 173 2.61 24.42 0.00
N THR A 174 2.73 25.73 -0.19
CA THR A 174 3.57 26.30 -1.25
C THR A 174 5.04 26.17 -0.87
N VAL A 175 5.85 25.59 -1.76
CA VAL A 175 7.30 25.48 -1.59
C VAL A 175 7.99 26.44 -2.56
N PRO A 176 8.81 27.39 -2.07
CA PRO A 176 9.56 28.29 -2.95
C PRO A 176 10.42 27.52 -3.95
N GLY A 177 10.21 27.76 -5.25
CA GLY A 177 10.95 27.10 -6.33
C GLY A 177 10.57 25.64 -6.58
N GLY A 178 9.50 25.14 -5.96
CA GLY A 178 9.01 23.77 -6.13
C GLY A 178 7.52 23.70 -6.47
N ALA A 179 7.05 22.49 -6.78
CA ALA A 179 5.62 22.22 -6.85
C ALA A 179 5.01 22.28 -5.43
N PRO A 180 3.72 22.66 -5.30
CA PRO A 180 3.03 22.62 -4.02
C PRO A 180 3.01 21.19 -3.46
N ILE A 181 3.08 21.08 -2.13
CA ILE A 181 3.02 19.80 -1.41
C ILE A 181 1.64 19.66 -0.76
N THR A 182 1.07 18.47 -0.89
CA THR A 182 -0.19 18.12 -0.22
C THR A 182 0.09 17.35 1.07
N GLY A 183 -0.47 17.82 2.18
CA GLY A 183 -0.47 17.10 3.46
C GLY A 183 -1.89 16.85 3.98
N PHE A 184 -2.03 15.87 4.88
CA PHE A 184 -3.31 15.53 5.50
C PHE A 184 -3.30 15.83 7.00
N LEU A 185 -3.94 16.93 7.39
CA LEU A 185 -4.12 17.31 8.78
C LEU A 185 -5.25 16.51 9.43
N HIS A 186 -4.88 15.60 10.33
CA HIS A 186 -5.79 14.84 11.18
C HIS A 186 -5.94 15.56 12.51
N MET A 187 -7.19 15.85 12.89
CA MET A 187 -7.54 16.61 14.09
C MET A 187 -8.43 15.79 15.02
N PRO A 188 -8.14 15.77 16.34
CA PRO A 188 -8.98 15.10 17.33
C PRO A 188 -10.33 15.81 17.47
N LYS A 189 -11.25 15.20 18.23
CA LYS A 189 -12.53 15.85 18.55
C LYS A 189 -12.32 17.10 19.41
N GLY A 190 -13.11 18.14 19.16
CA GLY A 190 -13.09 19.41 19.88
C GLY A 190 -12.75 20.60 18.96
N ASP A 191 -12.83 21.81 19.51
CA ASP A 191 -12.72 23.05 18.72
C ASP A 191 -11.29 23.60 18.62
N GLY A 192 -10.32 22.94 19.26
CA GLY A 192 -8.92 23.37 19.29
C GLY A 192 -8.71 24.71 20.04
N PRO A 193 -7.55 25.37 19.85
CA PRO A 193 -6.42 24.93 19.03
C PRO A 193 -5.74 23.68 19.62
N PHE A 194 -5.14 22.88 18.75
CA PHE A 194 -4.42 21.67 19.13
C PHE A 194 -2.92 21.81 18.79
N PRO A 195 -2.01 21.31 19.64
CA PRO A 195 -0.62 21.12 19.22
C PRO A 195 -0.56 20.18 18.01
N THR A 196 0.23 20.54 17.00
CA THR A 196 0.34 19.79 15.74
C THR A 196 1.74 19.22 15.57
N VAL A 197 1.80 17.92 15.27
CA VAL A 197 3.04 17.24 14.90
C VAL A 197 3.06 17.06 13.38
N LEU A 198 4.08 17.62 12.72
CA LEU A 198 4.34 17.37 11.30
C LEU A 198 5.11 16.05 11.15
N MET A 199 4.54 15.11 10.41
CA MET A 199 5.09 13.77 10.18
C MET A 199 5.53 13.61 8.74
N CYS A 200 6.80 13.30 8.54
CA CYS A 200 7.35 12.95 7.23
C CYS A 200 7.80 11.49 7.27
N GLY A 201 7.34 10.70 6.28
CA GLY A 201 7.72 9.30 6.16
C GLY A 201 9.07 9.09 5.50
N GLY A 202 9.47 7.81 5.42
CA GLY A 202 10.60 7.38 4.59
C GLY A 202 10.30 7.48 3.10
N LEU A 203 11.31 7.18 2.27
CA LEU A 203 11.21 7.27 0.80
C LEU A 203 10.18 6.29 0.19
N ASP A 204 9.89 5.22 0.91
CA ASP A 204 9.03 4.11 0.52
C ASP A 204 7.77 4.02 1.41
N ALA A 205 7.44 5.09 2.13
CA ALA A 205 6.26 5.19 2.97
C ALA A 205 5.29 6.24 2.43
N MET A 206 3.99 6.01 2.67
CA MET A 206 2.95 6.99 2.33
C MET A 206 2.50 7.75 3.59
N GLN A 207 2.08 9.01 3.42
CA GLN A 207 1.53 9.82 4.53
C GLN A 207 0.30 9.18 5.21
N THR A 208 -0.41 8.30 4.49
CA THR A 208 -1.57 7.54 4.97
C THR A 208 -1.19 6.39 5.92
N ASP A 209 0.07 5.94 5.94
CA ASP A 209 0.56 4.86 6.83
C ASP A 209 0.50 5.21 8.32
N TYR A 210 0.44 6.49 8.64
CA TYR A 210 0.58 6.98 10.02
C TYR A 210 -0.77 7.15 10.72
N TYR A 211 -1.88 6.66 10.18
CA TYR A 211 -3.19 6.83 10.82
C TYR A 211 -3.23 6.16 12.19
N SER A 212 -2.74 4.92 12.28
CA SER A 212 -2.67 4.16 13.53
C SER A 212 -1.82 4.87 14.60
N LEU A 213 -0.78 5.60 14.19
CA LEU A 213 0.01 6.45 15.09
C LEU A 213 -0.84 7.60 15.64
N TYR A 214 -1.51 8.33 14.76
CA TYR A 214 -2.37 9.44 15.13
C TYR A 214 -3.47 8.97 16.08
N GLU A 215 -4.22 7.94 15.70
CA GLU A 215 -5.39 7.48 16.43
C GLU A 215 -5.04 6.93 17.81
N ARG A 216 -3.97 6.13 17.93
CA ARG A 216 -3.63 5.46 19.18
C ARG A 216 -2.85 6.35 20.14
N TYR A 217 -2.09 7.32 19.63
CA TYR A 217 -1.13 8.07 20.45
C TYR A 217 -1.38 9.58 20.49
N PHE A 218 -1.70 10.22 19.37
CA PHE A 218 -1.83 11.67 19.28
C PHE A 218 -3.25 12.14 19.60
N ALA A 219 -4.26 11.56 18.96
CA ALA A 219 -5.66 11.94 19.15
C ALA A 219 -6.12 11.85 20.62
N PRO A 220 -5.78 10.79 21.40
CA PRO A 220 -6.16 10.69 22.81
C PRO A 220 -5.50 11.76 23.70
N ARG A 221 -4.43 12.40 23.22
CA ARG A 221 -3.70 13.46 23.92
C ARG A 221 -4.07 14.85 23.36
N GLY A 222 -5.06 14.96 22.49
CA GLY A 222 -5.45 16.22 21.87
C GLY A 222 -4.40 16.80 20.93
N HIS A 223 -3.59 15.96 20.27
CA HIS A 223 -2.60 16.40 19.28
C HIS A 223 -3.08 16.12 17.86
N CYS A 224 -2.84 17.07 16.95
CA CYS A 224 -3.01 16.87 15.51
C CYS A 224 -1.80 16.17 14.89
N ARG A 225 -2.03 15.48 13.77
CA ARG A 225 -0.98 14.97 12.87
C ARG A 225 -1.11 15.65 11.52
N CYS A 226 -0.08 16.33 11.04
CA CYS A 226 0.01 16.79 9.66
C CYS A 226 0.97 15.90 8.87
#